data_AF-A0A2V6LBL9-F1
#
_entry.id   AF-A0A2V6LBL9-F1
#
_cell.length_a   1.000
_cell.length_b   1.000
_cell.length_c   1.000
_cell.angle_alpha   90.00
_cell.angle_beta   90.00
_cell.angle_gamma   90.00
#
_symmetry.space_group_name_H-M   'P 1'
#
loop_
_entity.id
_entity.type
_entity.pdbx_description
1 polymer ?
#
loop_
_entity_poly.entity_id
_entity_poly.type
_entity_poly.pdbx_seq_one_letter_code
_entity_poly.pdbx_strand_id
1 'polypeptide(L)' 'MAAFGAGLDINLAGAIVGWSSTASEQTHAALWSNYTSLPQDLGTLPGGTTSYAYGIDSSGQVVGFSTVP' A
#
# COMPACT_ATOMS: atom_id res chain seq x y z
N MET A 1 -12.57 14.17 -6.35
CA MET A 1 -11.18 13.67 -6.52
C MET A 1 -11.27 12.16 -6.38
N ALA A 2 -11.09 11.41 -7.46
CA ALA A 2 -11.11 9.95 -7.37
C ALA A 2 -9.73 9.51 -6.86
N ALA A 3 -9.68 8.85 -5.71
CA ALA A 3 -8.46 8.16 -5.29
C ALA A 3 -8.26 6.95 -6.22
N PHE A 4 -7.08 6.84 -6.85
CA PHE A 4 -6.72 5.71 -7.70
C PHE A 4 -5.83 4.76 -6.90
N GLY A 5 -6.04 3.46 -7.07
CA GLY A 5 -5.23 2.46 -6.40
C GLY A 5 -5.48 1.07 -6.96
N ALA A 6 -4.63 0.13 -6.58
CA ALA A 6 -4.81 -1.27 -6.89
C ALA A 6 -4.36 -2.13 -5.70
N GLY A 7 -5.15 -3.15 -5.37
CA GLY A 7 -4.71 -4.27 -4.55
C GLY A 7 -3.96 -5.27 -5.42
N LEU A 8 -2.79 -5.70 -4.96
CA LEU A 8 -1.87 -6.57 -5.70
C LEU A 8 -1.70 -7.96 -5.05
N ASP A 9 -1.90 -8.06 -3.73
CA ASP A 9 -1.85 -9.32 -3.00
C ASP A 9 -2.82 -9.32 -1.80
N ILE A 10 -3.22 -10.50 -1.34
CA ILE A 10 -4.15 -10.69 -0.22
C ILE A 10 -3.73 -11.90 0.64
N ASN A 11 -3.70 -11.73 1.97
CA ASN A 11 -3.42 -12.83 2.89
C ASN A 11 -4.69 -13.56 3.37
N LEU A 12 -4.51 -14.66 4.12
CA LEU A 12 -5.61 -15.48 4.64
C LEU A 12 -6.53 -14.75 5.64
N ALA A 13 -6.08 -13.65 6.24
CA ALA A 13 -6.92 -12.82 7.11
C ALA A 13 -7.80 -11.83 6.31
N GLY A 14 -7.66 -11.80 4.99
CA GLY A 14 -8.36 -10.87 4.10
C GLY A 14 -7.72 -9.49 4.01
N ALA A 15 -6.51 -9.31 4.56
CA ALA A 15 -5.77 -8.07 4.42
C ALA A 15 -5.16 -8.00 3.01
N ILE A 16 -5.38 -6.89 2.33
CA ILE A 16 -4.96 -6.64 0.95
C ILE A 16 -3.84 -5.62 0.97
N VAL A 17 -2.80 -5.81 0.17
CA VAL A 17 -1.74 -4.81 -0.02
C VAL A 17 -1.64 -4.39 -1.47
N GLY A 18 -1.10 -3.20 -1.69
CA GLY A 18 -0.88 -2.67 -3.03
C GLY A 18 -0.43 -1.23 -2.96
N TRP A 19 -1.11 -0.36 -3.70
CA TRP A 19 -0.80 1.07 -3.71
C TRP A 19 -2.05 1.92 -3.87
N SER A 20 -1.99 3.16 -3.38
CA SER A 20 -3.04 4.18 -3.52
C SER A 20 -2.41 5.55 -3.74
N SER A 21 -3.11 6.40 -4.48
CA SER A 21 -2.82 7.83 -4.57
C SER A 21 -3.13 8.51 -3.23
N THR A 22 -2.20 9.31 -2.73
CA THR A 22 -2.39 10.15 -1.55
C THR A 22 -3.16 11.43 -1.91
N ALA A 23 -3.52 12.23 -0.90
CA ALA A 23 -4.11 13.56 -1.11
C ALA A 23 -3.17 14.54 -1.83
N SER A 24 -1.85 14.30 -1.82
CA SER A 24 -0.82 15.07 -2.53
C SER A 24 -0.49 14.50 -3.92
N GLU A 25 -1.31 13.58 -4.44
CA GLU A 25 -1.14 12.91 -5.74
C GLU A 25 0.14 12.06 -5.86
N GLN A 26 0.75 11.68 -4.73
CA GLN A 26 1.85 10.71 -4.70
C GLN A 26 1.31 9.28 -4.67
N THR A 27 2.07 8.33 -5.21
CA THR A 27 1.74 6.90 -5.11
C THR A 27 2.45 6.28 -3.92
N HIS A 28 1.68 5.84 -2.94
CA HIS A 28 2.21 5.17 -1.75
C HIS A 28 1.70 3.74 -1.65
N ALA A 29 2.52 2.88 -1.03
CA ALA A 29 2.14 1.56 -0.60
C ALA A 29 0.93 1.67 0.35
N ALA A 30 -0.05 0.81 0.13
CA ALA A 30 -1.29 0.84 0.88
C ALA A 30 -1.64 -0.54 1.42
N LEU A 31 -2.26 -0.55 2.61
CA LEU A 31 -2.84 -1.73 3.26
C LEU A 31 -4.34 -1.50 3.44
N TRP A 32 -5.15 -2.45 3.01
CA TRP A 32 -6.56 -2.53 3.38
C TRP A 32 -6.72 -3.69 4.36
N SER A 33 -7.15 -3.42 5.59
CA SER A 33 -7.34 -4.46 6.61
C SER A 33 -8.41 -5.48 6.21
N ASN A 34 -9.33 -5.11 5.31
CA ASN A 34 -10.28 -5.98 4.64
C ASN A 34 -10.88 -5.29 3.40
N TYR A 35 -11.69 -6.00 2.62
CA TYR A 35 -12.31 -5.52 1.38
C TYR A 35 -13.28 -4.33 1.54
N THR A 36 -13.69 -3.98 2.76
CA THR A 36 -14.56 -2.82 3.04
C THR A 36 -13.82 -1.63 3.67
N SER A 37 -12.57 -1.84 4.11
CA SER A 37 -11.77 -0.81 4.76
C SER A 37 -11.28 0.25 3.78
N LEU A 38 -10.98 1.45 4.27
CA LEU A 38 -10.23 2.44 3.52
C LEU A 38 -8.74 2.08 3.50
N PRO A 39 -7.98 2.48 2.46
CA PRO A 39 -6.54 2.23 2.42
C PRO A 39 -5.85 2.97 3.57
N GLN A 40 -5.06 2.22 4.33
CA GLN A 40 -4.04 2.77 5.22
C GLN A 40 -2.78 3.04 4.40
N ASP A 41 -2.31 4.28 4.43
CA ASP A 41 -1.00 4.66 3.87
C ASP A 41 0.13 4.03 4.69
N LEU A 42 1.01 3.27 4.04
CA LEU A 42 2.21 2.68 4.64
C LEU A 42 3.43 3.60 4.49
N GLY A 43 3.29 4.72 3.77
CA GLY A 43 4.31 5.72 3.58
C GLY A 43 5.43 5.30 2.63
N THR A 44 6.49 6.10 2.61
CA THR A 44 7.73 5.87 1.87
C THR A 44 8.90 5.66 2.83
N LEU A 45 10.03 5.17 2.33
CA LEU A 45 11.28 5.22 3.09
C LEU A 45 11.75 6.67 3.26
N PRO A 46 12.54 6.99 4.30
CA PRO A 46 13.05 8.35 4.51
C PRO A 46 13.70 8.94 3.25
N GLY A 47 13.24 10.12 2.83
CA GLY A 47 13.70 10.79 1.61
C GLY A 47 13.02 10.34 0.32
N GLY A 48 12.20 9.28 0.34
CA GLY A 48 11.52 8.74 -0.83
C GLY A 48 10.19 9.41 -1.17
N THR A 49 9.79 9.32 -2.43
CA THR A 49 8.60 10.00 -2.97
C THR A 49 7.49 9.06 -3.44
N THR A 50 7.83 7.78 -3.66
CA THR A 50 6.89 6.75 -4.08
C THR A 50 7.17 5.42 -3.38
N SER A 51 6.14 4.61 -3.20
CA SER A 51 6.26 3.24 -2.69
C SER A 51 5.15 2.35 -3.22
N TYR A 52 5.43 1.04 -3.27
CA TYR A 52 4.50 -0.01 -3.68
C TYR A 52 4.67 -1.22 -2.78
N ALA A 53 3.56 -1.81 -2.34
CA ALA A 53 3.55 -3.12 -1.72
C ALA A 53 3.17 -4.19 -2.75
N TYR A 54 3.92 -5.28 -2.79
CA TYR A 54 3.74 -6.38 -3.74
C TYR A 54 3.39 -7.72 -3.10
N GLY A 55 3.58 -7.85 -1.79
CA GLY A 55 3.27 -9.10 -1.10
C GLY A 55 2.95 -8.88 0.36
N ILE A 56 2.12 -9.77 0.89
CA ILE A 56 1.76 -9.82 2.30
C ILE A 56 1.73 -11.27 2.80
N ASP A 57 2.32 -11.54 3.97
CA ASP A 57 2.24 -12.85 4.59
C ASP A 57 1.05 -12.99 5.57
N SER A 58 0.82 -14.18 6.11
CA SER A 58 -0.25 -14.45 7.06
C SER A 58 -0.09 -13.75 8.42
N SER A 59 1.10 -13.26 8.72
CA SER A 59 1.37 -12.46 9.93
C SER A 59 1.19 -10.95 9.70
N GLY A 60 0.87 -10.55 8.47
CA GLY A 60 0.69 -9.15 8.09
C GLY A 60 1.98 -8.42 7.73
N GLN A 61 3.09 -9.15 7.51
CA GLN A 61 4.33 -8.56 7.04
C GLN A 61 4.18 -8.19 5.56
N VAL A 62 4.53 -6.96 5.22
CA VAL A 62 4.39 -6.42 3.87
C VAL A 62 5.75 -6.26 3.22
N VAL A 63 5.89 -6.75 1.99
CA VAL A 63 7.09 -6.59 1.16
C VAL A 63 6.80 -5.72 -0.06
N GLY A 64 7.81 -4.98 -0.52
CA GLY A 64 7.67 -4.00 -1.57
C GLY A 64 8.93 -3.18 -1.80
N PHE A 65 8.79 -2.01 -2.40
CA PHE A 65 9.89 -1.07 -2.57
C PHE A 65 9.43 0.38 -2.36
N SER A 66 10.41 1.25 -2.16
CA SER A 66 10.23 2.71 -2.21
C SER A 66 11.34 3.31 -3.05
N THR A 67 11.01 4.33 -3.85
CA THR A 67 12.00 5.08 -4.61
C THR A 67 12.56 6.19 -3.73
N VAL A 68 13.87 6.13 -3.46
CA VAL A 68 14.64 7.17 -2.76
C VAL A 68 15.60 7.85 -3.75
N PRO A 69 16.05 9.10 -3.49
CA PRO A 69 17.06 9.80 -4.30
C PRO A 69 18.40 9.07 -4.40
#